data_AF-A0A7C2G5G3-F1
#
_entry.id   AF-A0A7C2G5G3-F1
#
_cell.length_a   1.000
_cell.length_b   1.000
_cell.length_c   1.000
_cell.angle_alpha   90.00
_cell.angle_beta   90.00
_cell.angle_gamma   90.00
#
_symmetry.space_group_name_H-M   'P 1'
#
loop_
_entity.id
_entity.type
_entity.pdbx_description
1 polymer ?
#
loop_
_entity_poly.entity_id
_entity_poly.type
_entity_poly.pdbx_seq_one_letter_code
_entity_poly.pdbx_strand_id
1 'polypeptide(L)'
;MKRIILLLVIAASAACFCFAQEKEARPAQEKQWFPVEMGGHDAETFETYYHSRKPAEIKPSRSYGNAKVSKVTSADGNFFFRCNIKQWPAVIGENIPVRIAGVSARITTAEDAASKELEQQAREFIQAILAKAEKKDAITLKNIHRGSGFYLVADVIAGEDDLAQLLIEKGFARKAKPGDIAAGIRTIHSELRNETGAALNGNTKYMASKSSKVFHGPDCRFAKTIKNGTEYATRQQAINSGRRPCKQCKP
;
A
#
# COMPACT_ATOMS: atom_id res chain seq x y z
N MET A 1 15.34 -12.61 73.85
CA MET A 1 16.20 -11.54 74.37
C MET A 1 17.66 -11.91 74.12
N LYS A 2 18.45 -10.97 73.56
CA LYS A 2 19.93 -10.95 73.44
C LYS A 2 20.53 -11.96 72.43
N ARG A 3 20.98 -11.53 71.22
CA ARG A 3 22.16 -10.71 70.80
C ARG A 3 23.28 -11.66 70.29
N ILE A 4 23.54 -11.64 68.97
CA ILE A 4 24.72 -11.05 68.28
C ILE A 4 26.03 -11.82 68.53
N ILE A 5 26.66 -12.30 67.44
CA ILE A 5 28.09 -12.65 67.14
C ILE A 5 28.01 -13.51 65.84
N LEU A 6 28.80 -13.40 64.76
CA LEU A 6 29.89 -12.54 64.31
C LEU A 6 30.16 -12.92 62.84
N LEU A 7 30.60 -11.94 62.04
CA LEU A 7 31.10 -12.03 60.66
C LEU A 7 32.33 -12.95 60.49
N LEU A 8 32.48 -13.62 59.34
CA LEU A 8 33.61 -13.53 58.37
C LEU A 8 33.51 -14.65 57.32
N VAL A 9 33.29 -14.33 56.03
CA VAL A 9 34.31 -14.27 54.95
C VAL A 9 35.03 -15.60 54.70
N ILE A 10 34.56 -16.37 53.71
CA ILE A 10 35.45 -17.12 52.80
C ILE A 10 34.96 -16.93 51.37
N ALA A 11 35.87 -16.43 50.55
CA ALA A 11 35.76 -16.22 49.12
C ALA A 11 36.00 -17.53 48.33
N ALA A 12 35.30 -17.69 47.22
CA ALA A 12 35.67 -18.50 46.06
C ALA A 12 34.86 -17.91 44.88
N SER A 13 35.41 -17.08 44.00
CA SER A 13 36.54 -17.28 43.09
C SER A 13 36.38 -18.53 42.23
N ALA A 14 35.67 -18.40 41.10
CA ALA A 14 35.89 -19.18 39.89
C ALA A 14 35.32 -18.41 38.70
N ALA A 15 36.24 -17.90 37.88
CA ALA A 15 36.02 -17.17 36.66
C ALA A 15 35.23 -17.97 35.62
N CYS A 16 34.36 -17.30 34.85
CA CYS A 16 34.08 -17.73 33.49
C CYS A 16 33.53 -16.57 32.65
N PHE A 17 34.39 -16.10 31.74
CA PHE A 17 34.04 -15.53 30.45
C PHE A 17 33.19 -14.23 30.42
N CYS A 18 33.85 -13.11 30.72
CA CYS A 18 33.54 -11.86 30.02
C CYS A 18 34.00 -11.98 28.56
N PHE A 19 33.07 -12.21 27.64
CA PHE A 19 33.31 -12.05 26.20
C PHE A 19 33.31 -10.55 25.88
N ALA A 20 34.41 -9.88 26.19
CA ALA A 20 34.68 -8.55 25.66
C ALA A 20 35.00 -8.70 24.17
N GLN A 21 34.06 -8.36 23.29
CA GLN A 21 34.34 -8.18 21.87
C GLN A 21 35.27 -6.99 21.71
N GLU A 22 36.54 -7.29 21.54
CA GLU A 22 37.56 -6.37 21.06
C GLU A 22 37.15 -5.93 19.64
N LYS A 23 36.72 -4.68 19.52
CA LYS A 23 36.50 -4.03 18.22
C LYS A 23 37.88 -3.80 17.60
N GLU A 24 38.40 -4.80 16.90
CA GLU A 24 39.50 -4.59 15.97
C GLU A 24 39.04 -3.59 14.91
N ALA A 25 39.57 -2.38 15.01
CA ALA A 25 39.45 -1.36 13.99
C ALA A 25 40.07 -1.91 12.71
N ARG A 26 39.21 -2.22 11.73
CA ARG A 26 39.63 -2.61 10.39
C ARG A 26 40.57 -1.51 9.85
N PRO A 27 41.83 -1.81 9.50
CA PRO A 27 42.70 -0.82 8.90
C PRO A 27 42.02 -0.30 7.64
N ALA A 28 42.02 1.02 7.48
CA ALA A 28 41.49 1.68 6.30
C ALA A 28 42.26 1.17 5.09
N GLN A 29 41.70 0.18 4.39
CA GLN A 29 42.15 -0.14 3.05
C GLN A 29 41.82 1.06 2.18
N GLU A 30 42.85 1.84 1.92
CA GLU A 30 42.92 2.86 0.91
C GLU A 30 42.37 2.26 -0.38
N LYS A 31 41.13 2.63 -0.70
CA LYS A 31 40.49 2.24 -1.94
C LYS A 31 41.28 2.93 -3.03
N GLN A 32 42.23 2.21 -3.60
CA GLN A 32 42.83 2.54 -4.88
C GLN A 32 41.70 2.56 -5.91
N TRP A 33 41.08 3.73 -6.03
CA TRP A 33 40.13 4.04 -7.08
C TRP A 33 40.93 4.06 -8.38
N PHE A 34 40.77 3.03 -9.19
CA PHE A 34 41.15 3.12 -10.60
C PHE A 34 40.30 4.23 -11.21
N PRO A 35 40.89 5.29 -11.78
CA PRO A 35 40.12 6.28 -12.50
C PRO A 35 39.49 5.56 -13.71
N VAL A 36 38.16 5.44 -13.69
CA VAL A 36 37.43 5.16 -14.91
C VAL A 36 37.59 6.42 -15.75
N GLU A 37 38.30 6.31 -16.87
CA GLU A 37 38.36 7.39 -17.85
C GLU A 37 36.93 7.68 -18.30
N MET A 38 36.36 8.74 -17.73
CA MET A 38 35.09 9.31 -18.14
C MET A 38 35.35 9.94 -19.51
N GLY A 39 35.01 9.19 -20.56
CA GLY A 39 34.89 9.73 -21.90
C GLY A 39 34.05 11.01 -21.83
N GLY A 40 34.63 12.09 -22.32
CA GLY A 40 34.12 13.45 -22.15
C GLY A 40 32.67 13.60 -22.58
N HIS A 41 31.79 13.68 -21.59
CA HIS A 41 30.47 14.25 -21.74
C HIS A 41 30.33 15.31 -20.64
N ASP A 42 30.17 16.54 -21.12
CA ASP A 42 29.90 17.76 -20.37
C ASP A 42 28.78 17.58 -19.33
N ALA A 43 28.89 18.22 -18.16
CA ALA A 43 27.89 18.14 -17.10
C ALA A 43 26.47 18.58 -17.55
N GLU A 44 26.37 19.36 -18.63
CA GLU A 44 25.10 19.76 -19.28
C GLU A 44 24.32 18.58 -19.89
N THR A 45 24.98 17.49 -20.30
CA THR A 45 24.29 16.31 -20.83
C THR A 45 23.64 15.45 -19.73
N PHE A 46 24.07 15.56 -18.47
CA PHE A 46 23.47 14.78 -17.37
C PHE A 46 22.13 15.35 -16.90
N GLU A 47 22.02 16.69 -16.88
CA GLU A 47 20.82 17.39 -16.43
C GLU A 47 19.70 17.32 -17.49
N THR A 48 20.07 17.40 -18.78
CA THR A 48 19.14 17.15 -19.90
C THR A 48 18.70 15.69 -19.99
N TYR A 49 19.53 14.72 -19.59
CA TYR A 49 19.17 13.31 -19.52
C TYR A 49 18.10 13.00 -18.46
N TYR A 50 18.14 13.67 -17.30
CA TYR A 50 17.14 13.46 -16.24
C TYR A 50 15.81 14.21 -16.50
N HIS A 51 15.86 15.40 -17.11
CA HIS A 51 14.65 16.20 -17.36
C HIS A 51 13.87 15.80 -18.62
N SER A 52 14.46 15.00 -19.52
CA SER A 52 13.80 14.53 -20.75
C SER A 52 12.99 13.24 -20.59
N ARG A 53 13.11 12.52 -19.47
CA ARG A 53 12.23 11.38 -19.17
C ARG A 53 10.87 11.91 -18.71
N LYS A 54 9.88 11.91 -19.62
CA LYS A 54 8.47 11.83 -19.22
C LYS A 54 8.37 10.74 -18.13
N PRO A 55 7.80 11.00 -16.95
CA PRO A 55 7.61 9.98 -15.95
C PRO A 55 6.89 8.82 -16.63
N ALA A 56 7.51 7.64 -16.60
CA ALA A 56 7.00 6.48 -17.32
C ALA A 56 5.53 6.30 -16.92
N GLU A 57 4.62 6.34 -17.89
CA GLU A 57 3.22 6.02 -17.65
C GLU A 57 3.18 4.64 -16.98
N ILE A 58 2.76 4.60 -15.72
CA ILE A 58 2.68 3.38 -14.94
C ILE A 58 1.55 2.55 -15.57
N LYS A 59 1.89 1.69 -16.54
CA LYS A 59 0.97 0.67 -17.03
C LYS A 59 0.48 -0.13 -15.82
N PRO A 60 -0.83 -0.44 -15.71
CA PRO A 60 -1.34 -1.17 -14.57
C PRO A 60 -0.58 -2.48 -14.47
N SER A 61 0.29 -2.57 -13.46
CA SER A 61 1.12 -3.75 -13.26
C SER A 61 0.21 -4.96 -13.08
N ARG A 62 0.58 -6.08 -13.71
CA ARG A 62 -0.11 -7.36 -13.54
C ARG A 62 -0.24 -7.66 -12.04
N SER A 63 -1.46 -7.97 -11.60
CA SER A 63 -1.69 -8.50 -10.25
C SER A 63 -1.17 -9.94 -10.19
N TYR A 64 -0.46 -10.26 -9.12
CA TYR A 64 0.07 -11.60 -8.80
C TYR A 64 -0.90 -12.42 -7.94
N GLY A 65 -2.15 -11.96 -7.79
CA GLY A 65 -3.20 -12.65 -7.06
C GLY A 65 -3.28 -12.26 -5.59
N ASN A 66 -3.69 -13.22 -4.76
CA ASN A 66 -3.99 -13.02 -3.33
C ASN A 66 -3.15 -13.97 -2.48
N ALA A 67 -2.87 -13.58 -1.23
CA ALA A 67 -2.13 -14.42 -0.30
C ALA A 67 -2.66 -14.26 1.13
N LYS A 68 -2.63 -15.35 1.90
CA LYS A 68 -2.95 -15.32 3.32
C LYS A 68 -1.66 -15.11 4.13
N VAL A 69 -1.71 -14.16 5.05
CA VAL A 69 -0.59 -13.88 5.96
C VAL A 69 -0.67 -14.83 7.14
N SER A 70 0.46 -15.42 7.49
CA SER A 70 0.56 -16.36 8.61
C SER A 70 1.01 -15.74 9.93
N LYS A 71 1.86 -14.71 9.86
CA LYS A 71 2.39 -14.00 11.03
C LYS A 71 2.78 -12.59 10.64
N VAL A 72 2.59 -11.62 11.53
CA VAL A 72 3.10 -10.25 11.36
C VAL A 72 4.34 -10.08 12.25
N THR A 73 5.41 -9.53 11.67
CA THR A 73 6.70 -9.36 12.36
C THR A 73 6.87 -7.95 12.90
N SER A 74 6.59 -6.94 12.06
CA SER A 74 6.70 -5.53 12.44
C SER A 74 5.80 -4.67 11.58
N ALA A 75 5.46 -3.47 12.04
CA ALA A 75 4.80 -2.45 11.23
C ALA A 75 5.42 -1.08 11.49
N ASP A 76 5.47 -0.28 10.42
CA ASP A 76 6.12 1.03 10.34
C ASP A 76 5.07 2.14 10.14
N GLY A 77 5.43 3.37 10.54
CA GLY A 77 4.57 4.56 10.35
C GLY A 77 4.37 4.96 8.89
N ASN A 78 5.23 4.47 7.99
CA ASN A 78 5.18 4.73 6.54
C ASN A 78 4.28 3.75 5.76
N PHE A 79 3.31 3.13 6.44
CA PHE A 79 2.37 2.16 5.85
C PHE A 79 3.04 0.91 5.27
N PHE A 80 4.22 0.56 5.79
CA PHE A 80 4.88 -0.72 5.58
C PHE A 80 4.66 -1.61 6.79
N PHE A 81 4.53 -2.91 6.54
CA PHE A 81 4.62 -3.91 7.58
C PHE A 81 5.31 -5.15 7.03
N ARG A 82 5.97 -5.91 7.89
CA ARG A 82 6.64 -7.15 7.55
C ARG A 82 5.80 -8.32 8.01
N CYS A 83 5.67 -9.31 7.15
CA CYS A 83 4.88 -10.49 7.45
C CYS A 83 5.50 -11.77 6.89
N ASN A 84 4.98 -12.91 7.34
CA ASN A 84 5.35 -14.22 6.86
C ASN A 84 4.16 -14.86 6.11
N ILE A 85 4.42 -15.53 5.00
CA ILE A 85 3.47 -16.23 4.16
C ILE A 85 3.96 -17.69 4.00
N LYS A 86 3.42 -18.61 4.81
CA LYS A 86 3.85 -20.02 4.86
C LYS A 86 3.75 -20.78 3.53
N GLN A 87 2.80 -20.39 2.69
CA GLN A 87 2.55 -21.03 1.39
C GLN A 87 3.58 -20.63 0.31
N TRP A 88 4.51 -19.72 0.61
CA TRP A 88 5.51 -19.24 -0.33
C TRP A 88 6.93 -19.69 0.07
N PRO A 89 7.85 -19.82 -0.91
CA PRO A 89 9.27 -20.06 -0.62
C PRO A 89 9.83 -19.02 0.33
N ALA A 90 10.68 -19.43 1.28
CA ALA A 90 11.21 -18.55 2.34
C ALA A 90 11.81 -17.23 1.82
N VAL A 91 12.51 -17.27 0.67
CA VAL A 91 13.10 -16.08 0.02
C VAL A 91 12.09 -14.97 -0.29
N ILE A 92 10.83 -15.30 -0.56
CA ILE A 92 9.75 -14.33 -0.84
C ILE A 92 8.62 -14.37 0.20
N GLY A 93 8.63 -15.37 1.09
CA GLY A 93 7.57 -15.65 2.05
C GLY A 93 7.94 -15.30 3.48
N GLU A 94 9.22 -15.16 3.83
CA GLU A 94 9.64 -14.85 5.20
C GLU A 94 10.07 -13.39 5.34
N ASN A 95 9.57 -12.72 6.38
CA ASN A 95 9.86 -11.33 6.72
C ASN A 95 9.68 -10.35 5.54
N ILE A 96 8.72 -10.66 4.65
CA ILE A 96 8.51 -9.91 3.41
C ILE A 96 7.88 -8.55 3.76
N PRO A 97 8.47 -7.43 3.31
CA PRO A 97 7.85 -6.12 3.48
C PRO A 97 6.67 -5.98 2.51
N VAL A 98 5.54 -5.57 3.06
CA VAL A 98 4.30 -5.29 2.35
C VAL A 98 3.91 -3.85 2.62
N ARG A 99 3.67 -3.10 1.55
CA ARG A 99 3.13 -1.74 1.60
C ARG A 99 1.63 -1.77 1.37
N ILE A 100 0.90 -1.05 2.21
CA ILE A 100 -0.54 -0.89 2.06
C ILE A 100 -0.82 -0.04 0.81
N ALA A 101 -1.63 -0.57 -0.11
CA ALA A 101 -2.02 0.11 -1.33
C ALA A 101 -3.07 1.21 -1.07
N GLY A 102 -3.07 2.24 -1.91
CA GLY A 102 -4.10 3.29 -1.94
C GLY A 102 -3.96 4.38 -0.85
N VAL A 103 -2.95 4.29 0.01
CA VAL A 103 -2.69 5.27 1.07
C VAL A 103 -1.40 6.03 0.82
N SER A 104 -1.44 7.34 1.02
CA SER A 104 -0.25 8.18 1.05
C SER A 104 -0.20 8.92 2.38
N ALA A 105 1.02 9.14 2.87
CA ALA A 105 1.22 9.92 4.08
C ALA A 105 0.59 11.29 3.90
N ARG A 106 0.01 11.82 4.98
CA ARG A 106 -0.18 13.25 5.05
C ARG A 106 1.21 13.85 5.14
N ILE A 107 1.80 14.20 3.99
CA ILE A 107 3.00 15.03 3.94
C ILE A 107 2.62 16.36 4.60
N THR A 108 2.87 16.48 5.90
CA THR A 108 3.21 17.73 6.56
C THR A 108 4.71 17.88 6.31
N THR A 109 5.13 19.06 5.86
CA THR A 109 6.52 19.37 5.55
C THR A 109 7.44 18.88 6.68
N ALA A 110 8.54 18.25 6.29
CA ALA A 110 9.41 17.49 7.18
C ALA A 110 9.94 18.34 8.36
N GLU A 111 10.16 17.65 9.49
CA GLU A 111 10.81 18.07 10.75
C GLU A 111 9.94 18.54 11.93
N ASP A 112 8.63 18.74 11.75
CA ASP A 112 7.78 19.08 12.89
C ASP A 112 7.47 17.87 13.80
N ALA A 113 7.52 18.06 15.12
CA ALA A 113 7.17 17.03 16.11
C ALA A 113 5.76 16.45 15.90
N ALA A 114 4.84 17.24 15.34
CA ALA A 114 3.49 16.81 14.99
C ALA A 114 3.45 15.73 13.90
N SER A 115 4.38 15.78 12.93
CA SER A 115 4.48 14.77 11.87
C SER A 115 4.94 13.43 12.44
N LYS A 116 5.92 13.47 13.36
CA LYS A 116 6.43 12.27 14.06
C LYS A 116 5.37 11.63 14.95
N GLU A 117 4.59 12.45 15.64
CA GLU A 117 3.48 11.98 16.47
C GLU A 117 2.40 11.29 15.62
N LEU A 118 2.03 11.87 14.48
CA LEU A 118 1.08 11.24 13.56
C LEU A 118 1.59 9.89 13.01
N GLU A 119 2.88 9.81 12.65
CA GLU A 119 3.49 8.55 12.22
C GLU A 119 3.54 7.50 13.34
N GLN A 120 3.78 7.94 14.59
CA GLN A 120 3.73 7.08 15.76
C GLN A 120 2.32 6.55 16.01
N GLN A 121 1.31 7.41 16.01
CA GLN A 121 -0.08 7.02 16.19
C GLN A 121 -0.55 6.09 15.06
N ALA A 122 -0.14 6.37 13.81
CA ALA A 122 -0.43 5.51 12.68
C ALA A 122 0.20 4.12 12.85
N ARG A 123 1.47 4.05 13.26
CA ARG A 123 2.17 2.79 13.54
C ARG A 123 1.46 1.97 14.61
N GLU A 124 1.16 2.59 15.75
CA GLU A 124 0.48 1.92 16.88
C GLU A 124 -0.90 1.41 16.46
N PHE A 125 -1.65 2.21 15.69
CA PHE A 125 -2.95 1.80 15.16
C PHE A 125 -2.83 0.60 14.22
N ILE A 126 -1.89 0.62 13.27
CA ILE A 126 -1.64 -0.50 12.35
C ILE A 126 -1.28 -1.75 13.13
N GLN A 127 -0.36 -1.64 14.11
CA GLN A 127 0.05 -2.77 14.94
C GLN A 127 -1.13 -3.35 15.73
N ALA A 128 -1.99 -2.50 16.31
CA ALA A 128 -3.15 -2.96 17.07
C ALA A 128 -4.17 -3.71 16.20
N ILE A 129 -4.48 -3.20 15.01
CA ILE A 129 -5.41 -3.85 14.08
C ILE A 129 -4.83 -5.17 13.56
N LEU A 130 -3.56 -5.17 13.15
CA LEU A 130 -2.89 -6.38 12.67
C LEU A 130 -2.78 -7.44 13.77
N ALA A 131 -2.40 -7.08 14.99
CA ALA A 131 -2.33 -8.01 16.12
C ALA A 131 -3.70 -8.61 16.47
N LYS A 132 -4.78 -7.82 16.37
CA LYS A 132 -6.15 -8.32 16.57
C LYS A 132 -6.55 -9.31 15.47
N ALA A 133 -6.23 -9.01 14.21
CA ALA A 133 -6.57 -9.86 13.07
C ALA A 133 -5.70 -11.12 12.99
N GLU A 134 -4.44 -11.04 13.40
CA GLU A 134 -3.51 -12.17 13.48
C GLU A 134 -4.00 -13.23 14.46
N LYS A 135 -4.51 -12.82 15.63
CA LYS A 135 -5.13 -13.74 16.61
C LYS A 135 -6.31 -14.53 16.05
N LYS A 136 -6.96 -14.01 15.00
CA LYS A 136 -8.09 -14.64 14.31
C LYS A 136 -7.68 -15.30 12.99
N ASP A 137 -6.39 -15.31 12.65
CA ASP A 137 -5.84 -15.82 11.38
C ASP A 137 -6.60 -15.28 10.15
N ALA A 138 -6.95 -13.99 10.21
CA ALA A 138 -7.88 -13.34 9.28
C ALA A 138 -7.22 -12.26 8.41
N ILE A 139 -5.90 -12.29 8.26
CA ILE A 139 -5.15 -11.30 7.46
C ILE A 139 -4.97 -11.82 6.03
N THR A 140 -5.53 -11.10 5.07
CA THR A 140 -5.46 -11.44 3.63
C THR A 140 -4.92 -10.27 2.83
N LEU A 141 -3.94 -10.56 1.97
CA LEU A 141 -3.44 -9.64 0.95
C LEU A 141 -4.21 -9.89 -0.34
N LYS A 142 -4.82 -8.82 -0.88
CA LYS A 142 -5.50 -8.83 -2.18
C LYS A 142 -4.75 -7.95 -3.17
N ASN A 143 -4.88 -8.26 -4.46
CA ASN A 143 -4.23 -7.52 -5.55
C ASN A 143 -2.75 -7.28 -5.30
N ILE A 144 -2.00 -8.36 -5.14
CA ILE A 144 -0.58 -8.24 -4.88
C ILE A 144 0.11 -7.75 -6.14
N HIS A 145 0.83 -6.65 -6.00
CA HIS A 145 1.69 -6.08 -7.02
C HIS A 145 3.14 -6.07 -6.54
N ARG A 146 4.06 -6.04 -7.50
CA ARG A 146 5.47 -5.88 -7.20
C ARG A 146 5.76 -4.39 -6.99
N GLY A 147 6.42 -4.05 -5.88
CA GLY A 147 6.94 -2.72 -5.63
C GLY A 147 8.13 -2.37 -6.53
N SER A 148 8.57 -1.11 -6.50
CA SER A 148 9.79 -0.69 -7.21
C SER A 148 11.06 -1.39 -6.68
N GLY A 149 11.04 -1.81 -5.41
CA GLY A 149 12.09 -2.60 -4.77
C GLY A 149 11.63 -4.02 -4.43
N PHE A 150 12.35 -4.67 -3.51
CA PHE A 150 11.97 -5.99 -3.01
C PHE A 150 10.90 -5.88 -1.90
N TYR A 151 9.70 -5.45 -2.29
CA TYR A 151 8.52 -5.37 -1.42
C TYR A 151 7.24 -5.61 -2.24
N LEU A 152 6.18 -6.01 -1.54
CA LEU A 152 4.85 -6.18 -2.12
C LEU A 152 4.04 -4.91 -1.93
N VAL A 153 3.15 -4.61 -2.87
CA VAL A 153 2.10 -3.59 -2.72
C VAL A 153 0.77 -4.31 -2.82
N ALA A 154 -0.07 -4.23 -1.79
CA ALA A 154 -1.32 -4.98 -1.77
C ALA A 154 -2.42 -4.25 -1.00
N ASP A 155 -3.66 -4.57 -1.33
CA ASP A 155 -4.83 -4.24 -0.51
C ASP A 155 -4.82 -5.18 0.70
N VAL A 156 -4.85 -4.64 1.92
CA VAL A 156 -4.70 -5.41 3.16
C VAL A 156 -6.04 -5.49 3.88
N ILE A 157 -6.57 -6.71 3.95
CA ILE A 157 -7.82 -7.00 4.63
C ILE A 157 -7.52 -7.67 5.96
N ALA A 158 -8.01 -7.07 7.05
CA ALA A 158 -7.84 -7.54 8.42
C ALA A 158 -9.21 -7.98 8.97
N GLY A 159 -9.59 -9.23 8.74
CA GLY A 159 -10.94 -9.71 9.00
C GLY A 159 -11.92 -9.20 7.94
N GLU A 160 -12.85 -8.34 8.34
CA GLU A 160 -13.82 -7.70 7.45
C GLU A 160 -13.41 -6.27 7.07
N ASP A 161 -12.40 -5.72 7.74
CA ASP A 161 -12.00 -4.33 7.59
C ASP A 161 -10.88 -4.16 6.54
N ASP A 162 -11.01 -3.17 5.66
CA ASP A 162 -9.92 -2.68 4.78
C ASP A 162 -9.05 -1.70 5.57
N LEU A 163 -7.80 -2.10 5.82
CA LEU A 163 -6.85 -1.31 6.62
C LEU A 163 -6.58 0.07 6.00
N ALA A 164 -6.56 0.17 4.67
CA ALA A 164 -6.33 1.45 3.99
C ALA A 164 -7.50 2.42 4.20
N GLN A 165 -8.74 1.92 4.22
CA GLN A 165 -9.90 2.74 4.50
C GLN A 165 -9.91 3.22 5.95
N LEU A 166 -9.64 2.32 6.90
CA LEU A 166 -9.53 2.67 8.33
C LEU A 166 -8.49 3.78 8.58
N LEU A 167 -7.34 3.71 7.91
CA LEU A 167 -6.29 4.73 8.04
C LEU A 167 -6.72 6.09 7.50
N ILE A 168 -7.52 6.12 6.44
CA ILE A 168 -8.05 7.36 5.87
C ILE A 168 -9.14 7.93 6.78
N GLU A 169 -10.04 7.10 7.30
CA GLU A 169 -11.13 7.49 8.20
C GLU A 169 -10.61 8.05 9.53
N LYS A 170 -9.56 7.44 10.08
CA LYS A 170 -8.89 7.94 11.29
C LYS A 170 -8.01 9.18 11.04
N GLY A 171 -7.80 9.55 9.78
CA GLY A 171 -7.05 10.75 9.40
C GLY A 171 -5.54 10.59 9.31
N PHE A 172 -5.00 9.38 9.56
CA PHE A 172 -3.57 9.08 9.47
C PHE A 172 -3.04 9.11 8.02
N ALA A 173 -3.89 8.77 7.05
CA ALA A 173 -3.54 8.74 5.63
C ALA A 173 -4.45 9.63 4.78
N ARG A 174 -3.95 10.02 3.60
CA ARG A 174 -4.75 10.52 2.49
C ARG A 174 -4.87 9.44 1.42
N LYS A 175 -5.95 9.49 0.64
CA LYS A 175 -6.10 8.65 -0.54
C LYS A 175 -4.98 8.98 -1.53
N ALA A 176 -4.26 7.96 -2.00
CA ALA A 176 -3.21 8.10 -3.01
C ALA A 176 -3.79 8.65 -4.32
N LYS A 177 -3.10 9.62 -4.93
CA LYS A 177 -3.42 10.19 -6.25
C LYS A 177 -2.77 9.36 -7.35
N PRO A 178 -3.31 9.38 -8.59
CA PRO A 178 -2.64 8.77 -9.75
C PRO A 178 -1.22 9.35 -9.91
N GLY A 179 -0.20 8.50 -9.85
CA GLY A 179 1.21 8.89 -9.88
C GLY A 179 1.96 8.69 -8.54
N ASP A 180 1.25 8.54 -7.42
CA ASP A 180 1.89 8.18 -6.15
C ASP A 180 2.39 6.72 -6.22
N ILE A 181 3.55 6.44 -5.61
CA ILE A 181 4.13 5.07 -5.56
C ILE A 181 3.12 4.07 -4.92
N ALA A 182 2.23 4.56 -4.05
CA ALA A 182 1.18 3.78 -3.38
C ALA A 182 -0.15 3.75 -4.12
N ALA A 183 -0.26 4.40 -5.28
CA ALA A 183 -1.45 4.35 -6.14
C ALA A 183 -1.67 2.97 -6.77
N GLY A 184 -1.07 1.91 -6.17
CA GLY A 184 -1.39 0.51 -6.36
C GLY A 184 -2.87 0.38 -6.65
N ILE A 185 -3.11 -0.23 -7.81
CA ILE A 185 -4.33 -0.12 -8.61
C ILE A 185 -5.49 -0.59 -7.75
N ARG A 186 -6.17 0.33 -7.05
CA ARG A 186 -7.41 0.06 -6.32
C ARG A 186 -8.49 -0.30 -7.33
N THR A 187 -8.51 -1.56 -7.74
CA THR A 187 -9.59 -2.13 -8.55
C THR A 187 -10.76 -2.57 -7.66
N ILE A 188 -10.62 -2.56 -6.32
CA ILE A 188 -11.63 -3.16 -5.42
C ILE A 188 -12.54 -2.17 -4.67
N HIS A 189 -12.64 -0.90 -5.08
CA HIS A 189 -13.71 -0.04 -4.54
C HIS A 189 -14.89 0.18 -5.50
N SER A 190 -14.93 -0.52 -6.63
CA SER A 190 -16.14 -0.62 -7.46
C SER A 190 -17.04 -1.80 -7.09
N GLU A 191 -16.52 -2.86 -6.46
CA GLU A 191 -17.32 -4.07 -6.20
C GLU A 191 -17.96 -4.06 -4.81
N LEU A 192 -17.24 -3.67 -3.75
CA LEU A 192 -17.80 -3.59 -2.39
C LEU A 192 -18.67 -2.34 -2.10
N ARG A 193 -18.72 -1.35 -3.01
CA ARG A 193 -19.61 -0.18 -2.89
C ARG A 193 -20.93 -0.33 -3.65
N ASN A 194 -21.06 -1.35 -4.50
CA ASN A 194 -22.25 -1.51 -5.33
C ASN A 194 -23.48 -2.03 -4.57
N GLU A 195 -23.33 -2.51 -3.34
CA GLU A 195 -24.45 -3.08 -2.60
C GLU A 195 -25.09 -2.10 -1.61
N THR A 196 -24.39 -1.05 -1.16
CA THR A 196 -24.90 -0.14 -0.11
C THR A 196 -24.77 1.36 -0.42
N GLY A 197 -24.18 1.76 -1.56
CA GLY A 197 -24.00 3.17 -1.94
C GLY A 197 -24.92 3.72 -3.03
N ALA A 198 -25.84 2.91 -3.59
CA ALA A 198 -26.74 3.30 -4.68
C ALA A 198 -28.03 4.02 -4.22
N ALA A 199 -28.11 4.40 -2.95
CA ALA A 199 -28.98 5.46 -2.48
C ALA A 199 -28.01 6.49 -1.90
N LEU A 200 -27.51 7.43 -2.67
CA LEU A 200 -27.90 8.84 -2.54
C LEU A 200 -27.11 9.63 -3.61
N ASN A 201 -27.61 9.67 -4.84
CA ASN A 201 -27.43 10.81 -5.76
C ASN A 201 -28.47 10.69 -6.88
N GLY A 202 -29.39 11.65 -6.91
CA GLY A 202 -30.55 11.66 -7.78
C GLY A 202 -30.20 11.62 -9.27
N ASN A 203 -30.94 10.77 -9.98
CA ASN A 203 -31.34 10.93 -11.38
C ASN A 203 -30.26 10.89 -12.48
N THR A 204 -29.39 9.87 -12.50
CA THR A 204 -28.67 9.51 -13.73
C THR A 204 -29.34 8.32 -14.42
N LYS A 205 -30.47 8.58 -15.10
CA LYS A 205 -31.13 7.59 -15.95
C LYS A 205 -30.37 7.43 -17.26
N TYR A 206 -29.81 6.25 -17.51
CA TYR A 206 -29.23 5.91 -18.81
C TYR A 206 -30.35 5.51 -19.77
N MET A 207 -30.30 5.95 -21.03
CA MET A 207 -31.38 5.71 -21.99
C MET A 207 -30.89 4.98 -23.24
N ALA A 208 -31.65 4.00 -23.71
CA ALA A 208 -31.40 3.31 -24.97
C ALA A 208 -32.68 3.24 -25.81
N SER A 209 -32.55 3.26 -27.14
CA SER A 209 -33.71 3.04 -28.01
C SER A 209 -34.06 1.54 -28.08
N LYS A 210 -35.30 1.20 -28.43
CA LYS A 210 -35.71 -0.21 -28.59
C LYS A 210 -34.93 -0.94 -29.69
N SER A 211 -34.51 -0.23 -30.75
CA SER A 211 -33.86 -0.81 -31.93
C SER A 211 -32.33 -0.76 -31.91
N SER A 212 -31.71 0.16 -31.16
CA SER A 212 -30.25 0.30 -31.14
C SER A 212 -29.59 -0.48 -30.00
N LYS A 213 -28.47 -1.15 -30.27
CA LYS A 213 -27.63 -1.77 -29.22
C LYS A 213 -26.86 -0.76 -28.37
N VAL A 214 -27.16 0.54 -28.46
CA VAL A 214 -26.38 1.61 -27.83
C VAL A 214 -27.19 2.28 -26.74
N PHE A 215 -26.57 2.47 -25.57
CA PHE A 215 -27.15 3.29 -24.50
C PHE A 215 -26.35 4.58 -24.30
N HIS A 216 -27.03 5.59 -23.77
CA HIS A 216 -26.57 6.97 -23.67
C HIS A 216 -26.72 7.47 -22.23
N GLY A 217 -25.89 8.45 -21.85
CA GLY A 217 -26.09 9.22 -20.63
C GLY A 217 -27.17 10.30 -20.80
N PRO A 218 -27.69 10.87 -19.70
CA PRO A 218 -28.82 11.81 -19.72
C PRO A 218 -28.54 13.07 -20.55
N ASP A 219 -27.29 13.56 -20.55
CA ASP A 219 -26.91 14.80 -21.27
C ASP A 219 -26.51 14.56 -22.74
N CYS A 220 -26.61 13.33 -23.23
CA CYS A 220 -26.20 13.02 -24.59
C CYS A 220 -27.16 13.62 -25.62
N ARG A 221 -26.62 14.28 -26.65
CA ARG A 221 -27.42 14.80 -27.78
C ARG A 221 -28.33 13.74 -28.40
N PHE A 222 -27.87 12.50 -28.46
CA PHE A 222 -28.63 11.38 -29.04
C PHE A 222 -29.69 10.83 -28.09
N ALA A 223 -29.50 10.97 -26.77
CA ALA A 223 -30.50 10.57 -25.79
C ALA A 223 -31.76 11.44 -25.92
N LYS A 224 -31.58 12.75 -26.11
CA LYS A 224 -32.68 13.72 -26.28
C LYS A 224 -33.58 13.45 -27.50
N THR A 225 -33.11 12.67 -28.47
CA THR A 225 -33.86 12.31 -29.69
C THR A 225 -34.69 11.04 -29.53
N ILE A 226 -34.51 10.29 -28.44
CA ILE A 226 -35.21 9.02 -28.20
C ILE A 226 -36.57 9.31 -27.55
N LYS A 227 -37.66 9.06 -28.28
CA LYS A 227 -39.03 9.27 -27.76
C LYS A 227 -39.60 8.08 -26.98
N ASN A 228 -39.16 6.85 -27.30
CA ASN A 228 -39.69 5.59 -26.73
C ASN A 228 -38.54 4.65 -26.31
N GLY A 229 -37.69 5.11 -25.40
CA GLY A 229 -36.50 4.39 -24.93
C GLY A 229 -36.74 3.51 -23.71
N THR A 230 -35.83 2.55 -23.51
CA THR A 230 -35.67 1.83 -22.23
C THR A 230 -34.72 2.64 -21.34
N GLU A 231 -35.13 2.87 -20.10
CA GLU A 231 -34.32 3.53 -19.07
C GLU A 231 -33.61 2.50 -18.19
N TYR A 232 -32.38 2.80 -17.77
CA TYR A 232 -31.61 2.01 -16.83
C TYR A 232 -31.16 2.90 -15.68
N ALA A 233 -31.26 2.39 -14.46
CA ALA A 233 -30.84 3.09 -13.26
C ALA A 233 -29.31 3.13 -13.13
N THR A 234 -28.62 2.12 -13.67
CA THR A 234 -27.16 2.04 -13.63
C THR A 234 -26.58 1.66 -14.98
N ARG A 235 -25.33 2.08 -15.20
CA ARG A 235 -24.53 1.71 -16.37
C ARG A 235 -24.43 0.19 -16.52
N GLN A 236 -24.23 -0.52 -15.40
CA GLN A 236 -24.07 -1.97 -15.41
C GLN A 236 -25.37 -2.68 -15.83
N GLN A 237 -26.53 -2.16 -15.42
CA GLN A 237 -27.82 -2.69 -15.85
C GLN A 237 -28.01 -2.60 -17.37
N ALA A 238 -27.57 -1.49 -17.98
CA ALA A 238 -27.60 -1.32 -19.43
C ALA A 238 -26.65 -2.31 -20.15
N ILE A 239 -25.45 -2.54 -19.61
CA ILE A 239 -24.49 -3.51 -20.16
C ILE A 239 -25.03 -4.93 -20.06
N ASN A 240 -25.58 -5.31 -18.91
CA ASN A 240 -26.15 -6.64 -18.68
C ASN A 240 -27.36 -6.92 -19.60
N SER A 241 -28.05 -5.88 -20.08
CA SER A 241 -29.10 -6.00 -21.11
C SER A 241 -28.56 -6.23 -22.53
N GLY A 242 -27.24 -6.38 -22.70
CA GLY A 242 -26.58 -6.61 -23.99
C GLY A 242 -26.30 -5.34 -24.80
N ARG A 243 -26.33 -4.16 -24.17
CA ARG A 243 -26.12 -2.87 -24.85
C ARG A 243 -24.71 -2.34 -24.61
N ARG A 244 -24.14 -1.73 -25.64
CA ARG A 244 -22.82 -1.08 -25.59
C ARG A 244 -22.92 0.41 -25.28
N PRO A 245 -21.95 1.01 -24.59
CA PRO A 245 -21.95 2.45 -24.33
C PRO A 245 -21.79 3.26 -25.62
N CYS A 246 -22.44 4.41 -25.68
CA CYS A 246 -22.27 5.36 -26.76
C CYS A 246 -20.82 5.88 -26.80
N LYS A 247 -20.18 5.82 -27.97
CA LYS A 247 -18.81 6.32 -28.16
C LYS A 247 -18.70 7.85 -28.00
N GLN A 248 -19.80 8.58 -28.20
CA GLN A 248 -19.82 10.05 -28.14
C GLN A 248 -19.92 10.56 -26.70
N CYS A 249 -20.91 10.10 -25.93
CA CYS A 249 -21.09 10.57 -24.56
C CYS A 249 -20.32 9.74 -23.52
N LYS A 250 -19.68 8.64 -23.93
CA LYS A 250 -18.88 7.72 -23.09
C LYS A 250 -19.50 7.52 -21.69
N PRO A 251 -20.77 7.05 -21.65
CA PRO A 251 -21.49 6.86 -20.40
C PRO A 251 -20.96 5.65 -19.61
#